data_AF-A0A4R0RK41-F1
#
_entry.id   AF-A0A4R0RK41-F1
#
_cell.length_a   1.000
_cell.length_b   1.000
_cell.length_c   1.000
_cell.angle_alpha   90.00
_cell.angle_beta   90.00
_cell.angle_gamma   90.00
#
_symmetry.space_group_name_H-M   'P 1'
#
loop_
_entity.id
_entity.type
_entity.pdbx_description
1 polymer ?
#
loop_
_entity_poly.entity_id
_entity_poly.type
_entity_poly.pdbx_seq_one_letter_code
_entity_poly.pdbx_strand_id
1 'polypeptide(L)'
;MSQQLTLTRIETLRVLSCMGIDLPAHTKLPDDALEKRLRQALNASQVLLTITSSPVLDILSFSRWPSNKKQTVFDAIGRASMAEYGAIMAKRAMGLSTVDPLRVDPFDDVRQTVMHLAKNWDEGYKVLLVTDPQQSEAEKVPINIRYLEVRMINEHTPLIVLLYGPVASSHSAHREAASMWLEEKLDDIPRAADGSVPMPHIKASFEEQKLLSKLLSQNAKYVPAEYDHQVKRTQAEPASLYKTTFILPLNPLSFEDIGKLNLDTGCVVCGERVSSRCSQCQSVSYCGQACQRLDWSSHKRTCRSLKGGTWFTIPLSGSPEGSQPGKSASVLTWNRFSVPRKALDVKNVQHIDPEKTFPNIHADKVFLIKIQLSAPINPERSMMIYDRQRSFEAYWLLDAETKELFEKFVIEMQGPRGGYAGLKMYRWARRTGDKELSVCLDRAPQESIPW
;
A
#
# COMPACT_ATOMS: atom_id res chain seq x y z
N MET A 1 24.99 -15.90 16.47
CA MET A 1 24.68 -14.58 15.88
C MET A 1 23.43 -14.05 16.55
N SER A 2 23.41 -12.79 17.00
CA SER A 2 22.27 -12.24 17.72
C SER A 2 21.06 -12.10 16.78
N GLN A 3 19.94 -12.76 17.11
CA GLN A 3 18.68 -12.52 16.41
C GLN A 3 18.17 -11.12 16.76
N GLN A 4 18.12 -10.25 15.76
CA GLN A 4 17.47 -8.94 15.85
C GLN A 4 16.20 -9.00 15.01
N LEU A 5 15.04 -8.74 15.62
CA LEU A 5 13.73 -8.67 14.93
C LEU A 5 13.56 -7.38 14.10
N THR A 6 14.65 -6.89 13.54
CA THR A 6 14.70 -5.75 12.61
C THR A 6 14.99 -6.28 11.22
N LEU A 7 14.27 -5.75 10.23
CA LEU A 7 14.55 -6.02 8.83
C LEU A 7 15.93 -5.46 8.47
N THR A 8 16.74 -6.27 7.80
CA THR A 8 17.94 -5.81 7.11
C THR A 8 17.56 -4.89 5.95
N ARG A 9 18.53 -4.19 5.37
CA ARG A 9 18.32 -3.37 4.17
C ARG A 9 17.72 -4.20 3.01
N ILE A 10 18.24 -5.40 2.77
CA ILE A 10 17.79 -6.28 1.68
C ILE A 10 16.34 -6.72 1.91
N GLU A 11 16.01 -7.18 3.12
CA GLU A 11 14.64 -7.56 3.49
C GLU A 11 13.69 -6.34 3.39
N THR A 12 14.12 -5.16 3.82
CA THR A 12 13.32 -3.92 3.71
C THR A 12 13.01 -3.58 2.25
N LEU A 13 13.99 -3.66 1.35
CA LEU A 13 13.79 -3.43 -0.08
C LEU A 13 12.86 -4.49 -0.71
N ARG A 14 13.02 -5.75 -0.32
CA ARG A 14 12.15 -6.84 -0.77
C ARG A 14 10.70 -6.60 -0.35
N VAL A 15 10.45 -6.31 0.94
CA VAL A 15 9.10 -6.01 1.45
C VAL A 15 8.51 -4.80 0.73
N LEU A 16 9.28 -3.72 0.53
CA LEU A 16 8.81 -2.56 -0.22
C LEU A 16 8.39 -2.93 -1.65
N SER A 17 9.20 -3.73 -2.35
CA SER A 17 8.88 -4.19 -3.70
C SER A 17 7.61 -5.06 -3.72
N CYS A 18 7.45 -5.97 -2.76
CA CYS A 18 6.22 -6.75 -2.58
C CYS A 18 4.97 -5.87 -2.34
N MET A 19 5.14 -4.71 -1.70
CA MET A 19 4.06 -3.73 -1.54
C MET A 19 3.83 -2.85 -2.80
N GLY A 20 4.54 -3.08 -3.90
CA GLY A 20 4.46 -2.30 -5.15
C GLY A 20 5.33 -1.04 -5.17
N ILE A 21 6.30 -0.94 -4.25
CA ILE A 21 7.24 0.18 -4.15
C ILE A 21 8.56 -0.24 -4.80
N ASP A 22 8.67 0.04 -6.09
CA ASP A 22 9.78 -0.38 -6.95
C ASP A 22 10.93 0.61 -6.89
N LEU A 23 11.77 0.46 -5.86
CA LEU A 23 13.04 1.17 -5.78
C LEU A 23 14.12 0.42 -6.59
N PRO A 24 15.07 1.12 -7.23
CA PRO A 24 16.19 0.45 -7.88
C PRO A 24 16.91 -0.49 -6.90
N ALA A 25 17.23 -1.71 -7.33
CA ALA A 25 17.87 -2.72 -6.47
C ALA A 25 19.18 -2.23 -5.83
N HIS A 26 19.89 -1.33 -6.52
CA HIS A 26 21.14 -0.70 -6.07
C HIS A 26 20.91 0.72 -5.52
N THR A 27 19.68 1.05 -5.10
CA THR A 27 19.35 2.35 -4.53
C THR A 27 20.33 2.71 -3.42
N LYS A 28 20.78 3.96 -3.43
CA LYS A 28 21.70 4.52 -2.44
C LYS A 28 21.00 5.31 -1.34
N LEU A 29 19.67 5.27 -1.31
CA LEU A 29 18.90 5.88 -0.22
C LEU A 29 19.38 5.37 1.14
N PRO A 30 19.50 6.24 2.16
CA PRO A 30 19.93 5.82 3.48
C PRO A 30 18.88 4.91 4.16
N ASP A 31 19.31 4.08 5.11
CA ASP A 31 18.45 3.07 5.74
C ASP A 31 17.26 3.69 6.49
N ASP A 32 17.43 4.86 7.09
CA ASP A 32 16.36 5.62 7.77
C ASP A 32 15.27 6.08 6.78
N ALA A 33 15.64 6.42 5.55
CA ALA A 33 14.69 6.76 4.48
C ALA A 33 13.89 5.53 4.03
N LEU A 34 14.55 4.37 3.89
CA LEU A 34 13.87 3.10 3.59
C LEU A 34 12.92 2.69 4.72
N GLU A 35 13.37 2.82 5.97
CA GLU A 35 12.56 2.51 7.15
C GLU A 35 11.35 3.46 7.27
N LYS A 36 11.55 4.75 6.98
CA LYS A 36 10.46 5.73 6.89
C LYS A 36 9.45 5.35 5.82
N ARG A 37 9.91 4.96 4.64
CA ARG A 37 9.04 4.56 3.54
C ARG A 37 8.24 3.30 3.89
N LEU A 38 8.88 2.29 4.48
CA LEU A 38 8.19 1.08 4.92
C LEU A 38 7.12 1.38 5.97
N ARG A 39 7.41 2.27 6.94
CA ARG A 39 6.40 2.74 7.91
C ARG A 39 5.21 3.41 7.24
N GLN A 40 5.46 4.27 6.26
CA GLN A 40 4.38 4.94 5.53
C GLN A 40 3.55 3.93 4.72
N ALA A 41 4.20 2.95 4.11
CA ALA A 41 3.54 1.86 3.40
C ALA A 41 2.64 1.03 4.33
N LEU A 42 3.13 0.61 5.50
CA LEU A 42 2.33 -0.15 6.48
C LEU A 42 1.16 0.67 7.06
N ASN A 43 1.33 1.98 7.27
CA ASN A 43 0.22 2.83 7.68
C ASN A 43 -0.83 3.01 6.59
N ALA A 44 -0.39 3.14 5.33
CA ALA A 44 -1.27 3.26 4.17
C ALA A 44 -2.04 1.95 3.93
N SER A 45 -1.40 0.78 4.06
CA SER A 45 -2.08 -0.52 3.94
C SER A 45 -3.14 -0.74 5.01
N GLN A 46 -2.96 -0.20 6.22
CA GLN A 46 -3.98 -0.19 7.27
C GLN A 46 -5.06 0.88 7.08
N VAL A 47 -4.88 1.77 6.11
CA VAL A 47 -5.71 2.96 5.88
C VAL A 47 -5.84 3.82 7.16
N LEU A 48 -4.80 3.83 7.99
CA LEU A 48 -4.82 4.35 9.36
C LEU A 48 -5.24 5.83 9.42
N LEU A 49 -4.74 6.63 8.48
CA LEU A 49 -5.02 8.08 8.39
C LEU A 49 -6.50 8.39 8.12
N THR A 50 -7.26 7.42 7.61
CA THR A 50 -8.70 7.58 7.35
C THR A 50 -9.55 7.21 8.54
N ILE A 51 -8.95 6.53 9.52
CA ILE A 51 -9.57 6.15 10.79
C ILE A 51 -9.27 7.24 11.83
N THR A 52 -8.03 7.73 11.86
CA THR A 52 -7.62 8.79 12.78
C THR A 52 -6.57 9.70 12.15
N SER A 53 -6.71 11.00 12.34
CA SER A 53 -5.64 12.00 12.11
C SER A 53 -4.94 12.39 13.41
N SER A 54 -5.38 11.85 14.54
CA SER A 54 -4.79 12.07 15.86
C SER A 54 -3.54 11.18 16.05
N PRO A 55 -2.53 11.63 16.82
CA PRO A 55 -1.40 10.79 17.20
C PRO A 55 -1.80 9.57 18.05
N VAL A 56 -3.02 9.55 18.59
CA VAL A 56 -3.60 8.42 19.33
C VAL A 56 -4.91 7.95 18.69
N LEU A 57 -5.19 6.66 18.81
CA LEU A 57 -6.43 6.04 18.40
C LEU A 57 -7.34 5.88 19.62
N ASP A 58 -8.50 6.54 19.64
CA ASP A 58 -9.46 6.38 20.73
C ASP A 58 -10.17 5.02 20.64
N ILE A 59 -9.50 3.98 21.15
CA ILE A 59 -9.96 2.58 21.08
C ILE A 59 -11.32 2.42 21.78
N LEU A 60 -11.54 3.13 22.89
CA LEU A 60 -12.74 2.98 23.71
C LEU A 60 -13.97 3.65 23.10
N SER A 61 -13.79 4.64 22.21
CA SER A 61 -14.89 5.25 21.43
C SER A 61 -15.58 4.26 20.51
N PHE A 62 -14.89 3.20 20.08
CA PHE A 62 -15.44 2.19 19.19
C PHE A 62 -16.24 1.15 19.97
N SER A 63 -17.42 0.81 19.44
CA SER A 63 -18.22 -0.30 19.94
C SER A 63 -17.46 -1.63 19.85
N ARG A 64 -17.78 -2.59 20.71
CA ARG A 64 -17.23 -3.95 20.61
C ARG A 64 -17.78 -4.68 19.38
N TRP A 65 -16.98 -5.56 18.80
CA TRP A 65 -17.44 -6.42 17.71
C TRP A 65 -18.57 -7.34 18.21
N PRO A 66 -19.77 -7.30 17.62
CA PRO A 66 -20.92 -8.06 18.13
C PRO A 66 -20.71 -9.57 17.93
N SER A 67 -20.91 -10.36 18.97
CA SER A 67 -20.79 -11.83 18.93
C SER A 67 -21.87 -12.50 18.07
N ASN A 68 -23.03 -11.85 17.91
CA ASN A 68 -24.14 -12.31 17.09
C ASN A 68 -24.12 -11.78 15.65
N LYS A 69 -23.05 -11.08 15.25
CA LYS A 69 -22.93 -10.57 13.88
C LYS A 69 -22.75 -11.74 12.92
N LYS A 70 -23.55 -11.77 11.85
CA LYS A 70 -23.44 -12.79 10.78
C LYS A 70 -22.05 -12.80 10.11
N GLN A 71 -21.44 -11.62 9.98
CA GLN A 71 -20.09 -11.47 9.46
C GLN A 71 -19.09 -11.64 10.61
N THR A 72 -18.25 -12.67 10.53
CA THR A 72 -17.19 -12.94 11.52
C THR A 72 -16.06 -11.91 11.43
N VAL A 73 -15.14 -11.89 12.40
CA VAL A 73 -13.95 -11.02 12.31
C VAL A 73 -13.09 -11.45 11.13
N PHE A 74 -12.97 -12.76 10.88
CA PHE A 74 -12.27 -13.34 9.74
C PHE A 74 -12.85 -12.89 8.40
N ASP A 75 -14.17 -12.93 8.25
CA ASP A 75 -14.84 -12.43 7.03
C ASP A 75 -14.61 -10.93 6.83
N ALA A 76 -14.49 -10.17 7.93
CA ALA A 76 -14.36 -8.73 7.92
C ALA A 76 -12.89 -8.23 7.87
N ILE A 77 -11.89 -9.08 8.14
CA ILE A 77 -10.47 -8.70 8.08
C ILE A 77 -9.89 -8.85 6.67
N GLY A 78 -10.41 -9.78 5.86
CA GLY A 78 -9.91 -10.08 4.53
C GLY A 78 -10.02 -8.88 3.59
N ARG A 79 -8.95 -8.58 2.84
CA ARG A 79 -8.91 -7.51 1.84
C ARG A 79 -8.30 -8.06 0.56
N ALA A 80 -8.99 -7.87 -0.56
CA ALA A 80 -8.50 -8.22 -1.88
C ALA A 80 -8.81 -7.07 -2.86
N SER A 81 -7.79 -6.66 -3.60
CA SER A 81 -7.91 -5.77 -4.74
C SER A 81 -8.61 -6.44 -5.91
N MET A 82 -9.10 -5.64 -6.87
CA MET A 82 -9.68 -6.14 -8.12
C MET A 82 -8.70 -7.05 -8.88
N ALA A 83 -7.39 -6.75 -8.84
CA ALA A 83 -6.34 -7.57 -9.46
C ALA A 83 -6.25 -8.96 -8.82
N GLU A 84 -6.16 -9.01 -7.49
CA GLU A 84 -6.09 -10.26 -6.73
C GLU A 84 -7.38 -11.08 -6.92
N TYR A 85 -8.54 -10.43 -6.85
CA TYR A 85 -9.82 -11.08 -7.12
C TYR A 85 -9.87 -11.68 -8.53
N GLY A 86 -9.47 -10.91 -9.55
CA GLY A 86 -9.39 -11.39 -10.93
C GLY A 86 -8.44 -12.58 -11.09
N ALA A 87 -7.26 -12.53 -10.46
CA ALA A 87 -6.30 -13.62 -10.47
C ALA A 87 -6.84 -14.89 -9.80
N ILE A 88 -7.51 -14.75 -8.65
CA ILE A 88 -8.18 -15.86 -7.95
C ILE A 88 -9.25 -16.48 -8.85
N MET A 89 -10.11 -15.68 -9.49
CA MET A 89 -11.16 -16.19 -10.37
C MET A 89 -10.59 -16.87 -11.62
N ALA A 90 -9.51 -16.35 -12.20
CA ALA A 90 -8.82 -16.99 -13.31
C ALA A 90 -8.23 -18.36 -12.92
N LYS A 91 -7.56 -18.43 -11.75
CA LYS A 91 -7.06 -19.71 -11.21
C LYS A 91 -8.19 -20.72 -10.99
N ARG A 92 -9.33 -20.29 -10.42
CA ARG A 92 -10.52 -21.15 -10.24
C ARG A 92 -11.05 -21.67 -11.57
N ALA A 93 -11.17 -20.81 -12.57
CA ALA A 93 -11.64 -21.21 -13.91
C ALA A 93 -10.70 -22.24 -14.57
N MET A 94 -9.41 -22.22 -14.23
CA MET A 94 -8.42 -23.19 -14.69
C MET A 94 -8.27 -24.42 -13.77
N GLY A 95 -9.07 -24.53 -12.70
CA GLY A 95 -8.95 -25.62 -11.72
C GLY A 95 -7.64 -25.59 -10.90
N LEU A 96 -6.94 -24.46 -10.86
CA LEU A 96 -5.68 -24.28 -10.12
C LEU A 96 -5.94 -23.87 -8.68
N SER A 97 -4.98 -24.17 -7.79
CA SER A 97 -5.00 -23.69 -6.40
C SER A 97 -5.07 -22.17 -6.37
N THR A 98 -6.04 -21.63 -5.63
CA THR A 98 -6.17 -20.19 -5.39
C THR A 98 -5.30 -19.66 -4.27
N VAL A 99 -4.71 -20.56 -3.48
CA VAL A 99 -3.81 -20.23 -2.38
C VAL A 99 -2.42 -20.02 -2.99
N ASP A 100 -1.88 -18.82 -2.84
CA ASP A 100 -0.51 -18.54 -3.24
C ASP A 100 0.49 -19.33 -2.40
N PRO A 101 1.66 -19.68 -2.94
CA PRO A 101 2.67 -20.38 -2.17
C PRO A 101 3.08 -19.55 -0.96
N LEU A 102 3.01 -20.16 0.24
CA LEU A 102 3.47 -19.55 1.48
C LEU A 102 4.96 -19.19 1.39
N ARG A 103 5.37 -18.11 2.06
CA ARG A 103 6.79 -17.71 2.23
C ARG A 103 7.46 -17.18 0.97
N VAL A 104 6.68 -16.70 -0.01
CA VAL A 104 7.19 -16.07 -1.24
C VAL A 104 7.14 -14.55 -1.15
N ASP A 105 6.02 -14.01 -0.71
CA ASP A 105 5.79 -12.59 -0.56
C ASP A 105 5.60 -12.26 0.93
N PRO A 106 6.60 -11.65 1.59
CA PRO A 106 6.51 -11.38 3.03
C PRO A 106 5.35 -10.46 3.41
N PHE A 107 4.86 -9.61 2.51
CA PHE A 107 3.71 -8.75 2.81
C PHE A 107 2.40 -9.54 2.75
N ASP A 108 2.22 -10.40 1.73
CA ASP A 108 1.06 -11.29 1.67
C ASP A 108 1.08 -12.35 2.79
N ASP A 109 2.25 -12.84 3.18
CA ASP A 109 2.39 -13.73 4.33
C ASP A 109 1.92 -13.05 5.63
N VAL A 110 2.34 -11.80 5.88
CA VAL A 110 1.83 -11.03 7.05
C VAL A 110 0.33 -10.78 6.96
N ARG A 111 -0.23 -10.52 5.77
CA ARG A 111 -1.69 -10.39 5.58
C ARG A 111 -2.40 -11.69 5.94
N GLN A 112 -1.86 -12.84 5.55
CA GLN A 112 -2.38 -14.15 5.95
C GLN A 112 -2.24 -14.36 7.46
N THR A 113 -1.14 -13.96 8.09
CA THR A 113 -1.00 -14.00 9.55
C THR A 113 -2.08 -13.16 10.23
N VAL A 114 -2.37 -11.95 9.75
CA VAL A 114 -3.48 -11.13 10.25
C VAL A 114 -4.84 -11.83 10.08
N MET A 115 -5.06 -12.54 8.97
CA MET A 115 -6.25 -13.37 8.79
C MET A 115 -6.32 -14.52 9.79
N HIS A 116 -5.21 -15.20 10.07
CA HIS A 116 -5.15 -16.23 11.10
C HIS A 116 -5.42 -15.66 12.50
N LEU A 117 -4.98 -14.44 12.80
CA LEU A 117 -5.32 -13.77 14.05
C LEU A 117 -6.83 -13.54 14.17
N ALA A 118 -7.50 -13.12 13.11
CA ALA A 118 -8.96 -12.97 13.13
C ALA A 118 -9.67 -14.32 13.31
N LYS A 119 -9.23 -15.35 12.57
CA LYS A 119 -9.78 -16.70 12.67
C LYS A 119 -9.68 -17.27 14.08
N ASN A 120 -8.51 -17.16 14.71
CA ASN A 120 -8.31 -17.65 16.07
C ASN A 120 -9.20 -16.93 17.08
N TRP A 121 -9.45 -15.62 16.89
CA TRP A 121 -10.40 -14.90 17.73
C TRP A 121 -11.84 -15.43 17.58
N ASP A 122 -12.30 -15.66 16.35
CA ASP A 122 -13.63 -16.20 16.07
C ASP A 122 -13.81 -17.63 16.61
N GLU A 123 -12.74 -18.43 16.60
CA GLU A 123 -12.69 -19.78 17.20
C GLU A 123 -12.63 -19.74 18.75
N GLY A 124 -12.54 -18.56 19.35
CA GLY A 124 -12.61 -18.36 20.79
C GLY A 124 -11.26 -18.37 21.52
N TYR A 125 -10.14 -18.53 20.80
CA TYR A 125 -8.82 -18.52 21.40
C TYR A 125 -8.49 -17.14 21.99
N LYS A 126 -7.84 -17.14 23.16
CA LYS A 126 -7.41 -15.92 23.88
C LYS A 126 -5.91 -15.67 23.81
N VAL A 127 -5.15 -16.71 23.50
CA VAL A 127 -3.69 -16.68 23.43
C VAL A 127 -3.23 -17.50 22.23
N LEU A 128 -2.10 -17.13 21.65
CA LEU A 128 -1.47 -17.86 20.55
C LEU A 128 0.03 -17.57 20.46
N LEU A 129 0.73 -18.41 19.71
CA LEU A 129 2.16 -18.26 19.43
C LEU A 129 2.40 -18.05 17.93
N VAL A 130 3.29 -17.12 17.59
CA VAL A 130 3.84 -17.01 16.23
C VAL A 130 5.27 -17.53 16.24
N THR A 131 5.57 -18.51 15.38
CA THR A 131 6.83 -19.24 15.38
C THR A 131 7.35 -19.51 13.99
N ASP A 132 8.67 -19.59 13.84
CA ASP A 132 9.29 -20.02 12.58
C ASP A 132 9.48 -21.53 12.61
N PRO A 133 8.88 -22.29 11.66
CA PRO A 133 9.10 -23.72 11.58
C PRO A 133 10.53 -24.12 11.16
N GLN A 134 11.34 -23.20 10.62
CA GLN A 134 12.69 -23.47 10.14
C GLN A 134 13.79 -23.12 11.15
N GLN A 135 13.46 -22.40 12.23
CA GLN A 135 14.41 -22.07 13.27
C GLN A 135 14.68 -23.27 14.18
N SER A 136 15.93 -23.40 14.64
CA SER A 136 16.27 -24.38 15.66
C SER A 136 15.58 -24.04 16.99
N GLU A 137 15.13 -25.06 17.74
CA GLU A 137 14.46 -24.86 19.04
C GLU A 137 15.32 -24.07 20.05
N ALA A 138 16.66 -24.15 19.92
CA ALA A 138 17.60 -23.40 20.75
C ALA A 138 17.67 -21.91 20.41
N GLU A 139 17.11 -21.46 19.28
CA GLU A 139 17.13 -20.07 18.81
C GLU A 139 15.72 -19.46 18.69
N LYS A 140 14.69 -20.29 18.80
CA LYS A 140 13.29 -19.93 18.62
C LYS A 140 12.77 -19.16 19.83
N VAL A 141 12.55 -17.86 19.69
CA VAL A 141 11.76 -17.07 20.65
C VAL A 141 10.43 -16.75 19.97
N PRO A 142 9.31 -17.39 20.38
CA PRO A 142 8.01 -17.11 19.80
C PRO A 142 7.58 -15.66 20.07
N ILE A 143 6.78 -15.10 19.16
CA ILE A 143 5.98 -13.93 19.50
C ILE A 143 4.72 -14.44 20.19
N ASN A 144 4.59 -14.18 21.48
CA ASN A 144 3.38 -14.48 22.24
C ASN A 144 2.35 -13.38 21.95
N ILE A 145 1.11 -13.80 21.74
CA ILE A 145 -0.02 -12.90 21.52
C ILE A 145 -1.14 -13.27 22.49
N ARG A 146 -1.68 -12.26 23.18
CA ARG A 146 -2.91 -12.37 23.96
C ARG A 146 -3.94 -11.38 23.44
N TYR A 147 -5.11 -11.87 23.07
CA TYR A 147 -6.20 -10.98 22.68
C TYR A 147 -6.75 -10.23 23.89
N LEU A 148 -7.00 -8.93 23.70
CA LEU A 148 -7.68 -8.10 24.69
C LEU A 148 -9.14 -7.96 24.31
N GLU A 149 -9.41 -7.50 23.10
CA GLU A 149 -10.76 -7.37 22.55
C GLU A 149 -10.74 -7.08 21.04
N VAL A 150 -11.90 -7.17 20.40
CA VAL A 150 -12.09 -6.68 19.03
C VAL A 150 -13.14 -5.56 19.06
N ARG A 151 -12.79 -4.43 18.47
CA ARG A 151 -13.65 -3.25 18.31
C ARG A 151 -14.11 -3.12 16.86
N MET A 152 -15.21 -2.41 16.66
CA MET A 152 -15.84 -2.18 15.36
C MET A 152 -15.71 -0.70 15.01
N ILE A 153 -14.79 -0.37 14.11
CA ILE A 153 -14.59 1.01 13.62
C ILE A 153 -15.78 1.44 12.76
N ASN A 154 -16.27 0.52 11.93
CA ASN A 154 -17.50 0.61 11.17
C ASN A 154 -18.01 -0.81 10.90
N GLU A 155 -19.15 -0.93 10.22
CA GLU A 155 -19.81 -2.23 9.99
C GLU A 155 -18.93 -3.34 9.38
N HIS A 156 -17.82 -2.99 8.71
CA HIS A 156 -16.95 -3.92 7.97
C HIS A 156 -15.47 -3.86 8.37
N THR A 157 -15.11 -3.09 9.39
CA THR A 157 -13.71 -2.86 9.76
C THR A 157 -13.50 -3.23 11.23
N PRO A 158 -13.02 -4.45 11.51
CA PRO A 158 -12.62 -4.83 12.85
C PRO A 158 -11.27 -4.19 13.22
N LEU A 159 -11.11 -3.89 14.49
CA LEU A 159 -9.87 -3.47 15.13
C LEU A 159 -9.54 -4.52 16.20
N ILE A 160 -8.54 -5.35 15.96
CA ILE A 160 -8.14 -6.40 16.90
C ILE A 160 -7.13 -5.79 17.87
N VAL A 161 -7.48 -5.67 19.14
CA VAL A 161 -6.61 -5.13 20.20
C VAL A 161 -5.99 -6.29 20.96
N LEU A 162 -4.68 -6.26 21.11
CA LEU A 162 -3.92 -7.38 21.67
C LEU A 162 -2.68 -6.91 22.44
N LEU A 163 -2.20 -7.78 23.32
CA LEU A 163 -0.88 -7.70 23.92
C LEU A 163 0.07 -8.59 23.12
N TYR A 164 1.28 -8.12 22.85
CA TYR A 164 2.31 -8.93 22.20
C TYR A 164 3.66 -8.79 22.92
N GLY A 165 4.45 -9.85 22.86
CA GLY A 165 5.79 -9.91 23.43
C GLY A 165 6.24 -11.36 23.63
N PRO A 166 7.45 -11.59 24.14
CA PRO A 166 8.59 -10.70 24.01
C PRO A 166 9.07 -10.68 22.55
N VAL A 167 9.47 -9.50 22.06
CA VAL A 167 10.07 -9.38 20.72
C VAL A 167 11.51 -9.88 20.83
N ALA A 168 11.81 -11.04 20.23
CA ALA A 168 13.13 -11.67 20.19
C ALA A 168 14.30 -10.67 20.17
N SER A 169 15.15 -10.82 21.18
CA SER A 169 16.50 -10.27 21.24
C SER A 169 17.42 -11.41 21.64
N SER A 170 18.73 -11.27 21.39
CA SER A 170 19.74 -12.22 21.87
C SER A 170 19.89 -12.28 23.40
N HIS A 171 18.97 -11.69 24.14
CA HIS A 171 19.02 -11.57 25.58
C HIS A 171 18.22 -12.70 26.25
N SER A 172 18.88 -13.47 27.12
CA SER A 172 18.28 -14.56 27.90
C SER A 172 16.94 -14.22 28.55
N ALA A 173 16.79 -12.99 29.04
CA ALA A 173 15.58 -12.49 29.69
C ALA A 173 14.32 -12.56 28.80
N HIS A 174 14.45 -12.41 27.48
CA HIS A 174 13.30 -12.51 26.57
C HIS A 174 12.83 -13.96 26.44
N ARG A 175 13.76 -14.92 26.39
CA ARG A 175 13.41 -16.34 26.35
C ARG A 175 12.77 -16.79 27.65
N GLU A 176 13.34 -16.38 28.77
CA GLU A 176 12.80 -16.67 30.10
C GLU A 176 11.39 -16.12 30.25
N ALA A 177 11.16 -14.85 29.88
CA ALA A 177 9.82 -14.25 29.91
C ALA A 177 8.83 -14.93 28.93
N ALA A 178 9.29 -15.40 27.77
CA ALA A 178 8.45 -16.14 26.84
C ALA A 178 8.01 -17.49 27.43
N SER A 179 8.94 -18.22 28.05
CA SER A 179 8.68 -19.50 28.71
C SER A 179 7.77 -19.35 29.92
N MET A 180 8.05 -18.39 30.82
CA MET A 180 7.21 -18.11 31.98
C MET A 180 5.77 -17.78 31.58
N TRP A 181 5.60 -16.97 30.52
CA TRP A 181 4.28 -16.65 30.01
C TRP A 181 3.57 -17.88 29.45
N LEU A 182 4.29 -18.73 28.71
CA LEU A 182 3.72 -19.94 28.14
C LEU A 182 3.26 -20.90 29.25
N GLU A 183 4.09 -21.13 30.27
CA GLU A 183 3.74 -21.95 31.43
C GLU A 183 2.48 -21.42 32.12
N GLU A 184 2.44 -20.11 32.42
CA GLU A 184 1.28 -19.47 33.05
C GLU A 184 0.01 -19.63 32.21
N LYS A 185 0.09 -19.44 30.88
CA LYS A 185 -1.09 -19.50 30.00
C LYS A 185 -1.52 -20.92 29.66
N LEU A 186 -0.64 -21.90 29.70
CA LEU A 186 -1.01 -23.31 29.52
C LEU A 186 -1.91 -23.80 30.65
N ASP A 187 -1.71 -23.30 31.87
CA ASP A 187 -2.58 -23.63 33.02
C ASP A 187 -3.98 -23.02 32.89
N ASP A 188 -4.10 -21.87 32.23
CA ASP A 188 -5.38 -21.18 31.99
C ASP A 188 -6.21 -21.81 30.84
N ILE A 189 -5.60 -22.61 29.97
CA ILE A 189 -6.29 -23.19 28.79
C ILE A 189 -6.96 -24.51 29.17
N PRO A 190 -8.28 -24.67 28.94
CA PRO A 190 -8.95 -25.94 29.12
C PRO A 190 -8.34 -27.03 28.23
N ARG A 191 -8.03 -28.18 28.81
CA ARG A 191 -7.57 -29.36 28.07
C ARG A 191 -8.70 -29.93 27.23
N ALA A 192 -8.37 -30.35 26.02
CA ALA A 192 -9.26 -31.12 25.16
C ALA A 192 -9.53 -32.50 25.77
N ALA A 193 -10.52 -33.21 25.22
CA ALA A 193 -10.92 -34.53 25.72
C ALA A 193 -9.79 -35.58 25.65
N ASP A 194 -8.82 -35.40 24.75
CA ASP A 194 -7.63 -36.24 24.61
C ASP A 194 -6.45 -35.81 25.51
N GLY A 195 -6.67 -34.82 26.39
CA GLY A 195 -5.66 -34.27 27.29
C GLY A 195 -4.72 -33.23 26.65
N SER A 196 -4.84 -33.00 25.34
CA SER A 196 -4.05 -31.99 24.63
C SER A 196 -4.45 -30.57 25.03
N VAL A 197 -3.50 -29.64 24.99
CA VAL A 197 -3.78 -28.21 25.19
C VAL A 197 -3.88 -27.56 23.82
N PRO A 198 -5.05 -27.04 23.41
CA PRO A 198 -5.22 -26.43 22.09
C PRO A 198 -4.63 -25.02 22.10
N MET A 199 -3.30 -24.93 22.11
CA MET A 199 -2.58 -23.68 21.89
C MET A 199 -2.44 -23.46 20.38
N PRO A 200 -3.08 -22.43 19.79
CA PRO A 200 -2.91 -22.15 18.37
C PRO A 200 -1.51 -21.60 18.06
N HIS A 201 -0.92 -22.11 16.97
CA HIS A 201 0.37 -21.69 16.45
C HIS A 201 0.25 -21.16 15.02
N ILE A 202 0.72 -19.93 14.79
CA ILE A 202 0.90 -19.38 13.45
C ILE A 202 2.35 -19.65 13.02
N LYS A 203 2.51 -20.32 11.87
CA LYS A 203 3.82 -20.69 11.31
C LYS A 203 4.33 -19.61 10.36
N ALA A 204 4.97 -18.59 10.91
CA ALA A 204 5.47 -17.44 10.17
C ALA A 204 6.98 -17.52 9.94
N SER A 205 7.47 -17.24 8.73
CA SER A 205 8.92 -17.18 8.49
C SER A 205 9.59 -16.10 9.35
N PHE A 206 10.90 -16.17 9.58
CA PHE A 206 11.57 -15.14 10.37
C PHE A 206 11.47 -13.74 9.76
N GLU A 207 11.51 -13.62 8.42
CA GLU A 207 11.31 -12.34 7.72
C GLU A 207 9.87 -11.80 7.95
N GLU A 208 8.88 -12.69 7.88
CA GLU A 208 7.48 -12.37 8.18
C GLU A 208 7.29 -11.91 9.62
N GLN A 209 7.95 -12.57 10.59
CA GLN A 209 7.92 -12.16 12.00
C GLN A 209 8.58 -10.80 12.23
N LYS A 210 9.68 -10.48 11.52
CA LYS A 210 10.28 -9.14 11.55
C LYS A 210 9.29 -8.08 11.06
N LEU A 211 8.59 -8.36 9.96
CA LEU A 211 7.59 -7.44 9.42
C LEU A 211 6.37 -7.30 10.34
N LEU A 212 5.87 -8.40 10.90
CA LEU A 212 4.79 -8.39 11.90
C LEU A 212 5.19 -7.58 13.13
N SER A 213 6.38 -7.82 13.70
CA SER A 213 6.88 -7.06 14.84
C SER A 213 7.03 -5.56 14.52
N LYS A 214 7.47 -5.22 13.30
CA LYS A 214 7.52 -3.84 12.81
C LYS A 214 6.13 -3.20 12.83
N LEU A 215 5.12 -3.89 12.31
CA LEU A 215 3.73 -3.44 12.30
C LEU A 215 3.18 -3.25 13.72
N LEU A 216 3.32 -4.27 14.58
CA LEU A 216 2.84 -4.24 15.96
C LEU A 216 3.48 -3.12 16.77
N SER A 217 4.79 -2.93 16.64
CA SER A 217 5.52 -1.86 17.34
C SER A 217 5.17 -0.46 16.84
N GLN A 218 4.77 -0.32 15.57
CA GLN A 218 4.28 0.94 15.02
C GLN A 218 2.89 1.27 15.56
N ASN A 219 1.97 0.29 15.55
CA ASN A 219 0.61 0.46 16.03
C ASN A 219 0.56 0.72 17.54
N ALA A 220 1.46 0.11 18.31
CA ALA A 220 1.59 0.36 19.75
C ALA A 220 1.79 1.85 20.10
N LYS A 221 2.39 2.65 19.20
CA LYS A 221 2.59 4.09 19.42
C LYS A 221 1.30 4.91 19.36
N TYR A 222 0.23 4.35 18.77
CA TYR A 222 -1.08 5.00 18.69
C TYR A 222 -2.02 4.54 19.81
N VAL A 223 -1.61 3.58 20.65
CA VAL A 223 -2.42 3.13 21.79
C VAL A 223 -2.39 4.21 22.88
N PRO A 224 -3.55 4.71 23.36
CA PRO A 224 -3.60 5.66 24.47
C PRO A 224 -3.01 5.07 25.75
N ALA A 225 -2.26 5.87 26.50
CA ALA A 225 -1.66 5.44 27.77
C ALA A 225 -2.75 5.01 28.78
N GLU A 226 -3.90 5.69 28.77
CA GLU A 226 -5.04 5.40 29.62
C GLU A 226 -5.64 4.03 29.31
N TYR A 227 -5.63 3.61 28.04
CA TYR A 227 -6.04 2.26 27.65
C TYR A 227 -5.03 1.24 28.15
N ASP A 228 -3.73 1.50 27.91
CA ASP A 228 -2.65 0.60 28.32
C ASP A 228 -2.61 0.34 29.83
N HIS A 229 -2.86 1.38 30.65
CA HIS A 229 -2.93 1.27 32.11
C HIS A 229 -4.09 0.39 32.61
N GLN A 230 -5.16 0.26 31.81
CA GLN A 230 -6.31 -0.60 32.16
C GLN A 230 -6.06 -2.07 31.80
N VAL A 231 -5.02 -2.38 31.03
CA VAL A 231 -4.69 -3.75 30.65
C VAL A 231 -4.18 -4.49 31.88
N LYS A 232 -4.93 -5.52 32.29
CA LYS A 232 -4.52 -6.44 33.34
C LYS A 232 -3.34 -7.27 32.83
N ARG A 233 -2.18 -7.14 33.47
CA ARG A 233 -0.93 -7.86 33.19
C ARG A 233 -0.54 -8.71 34.38
N THR A 234 0.00 -9.88 34.10
CA THR A 234 0.55 -10.78 35.13
C THR A 234 2.05 -10.55 35.29
N GLN A 235 2.70 -11.27 36.22
CA GLN A 235 4.15 -11.19 36.39
C GLN A 235 4.90 -11.66 35.14
N ALA A 236 4.32 -12.59 34.36
CA ALA A 236 4.89 -13.03 33.09
C ALA A 236 4.68 -12.04 31.94
N GLU A 237 3.98 -10.92 32.16
CA GLU A 237 3.71 -9.87 31.16
C GLU A 237 4.31 -8.51 31.57
N PRO A 238 5.63 -8.41 31.88
CA PRO A 238 6.21 -7.15 32.30
C PRO A 238 6.11 -6.12 31.17
N ALA A 239 5.73 -4.88 31.51
CA ALA A 239 5.54 -3.80 30.54
C ALA A 239 6.82 -3.44 29.74
N SER A 240 7.99 -3.85 30.22
CA SER A 240 9.26 -3.72 29.50
C SER A 240 9.38 -4.66 28.29
N LEU A 241 8.68 -5.80 28.31
CA LEU A 241 8.77 -6.84 27.27
C LEU A 241 7.45 -7.03 26.50
N TYR A 242 6.32 -6.73 27.13
CA TYR A 242 4.99 -6.85 26.55
C TYR A 242 4.35 -5.50 26.33
N LYS A 243 3.83 -5.29 25.12
CA LYS A 243 3.24 -4.01 24.70
C LYS A 243 1.83 -4.22 24.21
N THR A 244 0.94 -3.29 24.54
CA THR A 244 -0.40 -3.23 23.96
C THR A 244 -0.31 -2.66 22.56
N THR A 245 -1.05 -3.25 21.63
CA THR A 245 -1.10 -2.83 20.24
C THR A 245 -2.46 -3.18 19.66
N PHE A 246 -2.64 -2.85 18.38
CA PHE A 246 -3.81 -3.26 17.63
C PHE A 246 -3.41 -3.66 16.21
N ILE A 247 -4.32 -4.34 15.52
CA ILE A 247 -4.20 -4.70 14.12
C ILE A 247 -5.47 -4.28 13.39
N LEU A 248 -5.26 -3.66 12.23
CA LEU A 248 -6.29 -3.36 11.25
C LEU A 248 -6.15 -4.28 10.04
N PRO A 249 -7.21 -4.42 9.22
CA PRO A 249 -7.10 -5.07 7.93
C PRO A 249 -5.94 -4.48 7.11
N LEU A 250 -5.05 -5.35 6.64
CA LEU A 250 -3.96 -4.98 5.75
C LEU A 250 -4.43 -5.06 4.29
N ASN A 251 -4.56 -3.91 3.66
CA ASN A 251 -4.97 -3.76 2.27
C ASN A 251 -3.72 -3.73 1.37
N PRO A 252 -3.80 -4.21 0.12
CA PRO A 252 -2.88 -3.76 -0.91
C PRO A 252 -2.84 -2.24 -0.92
N LEU A 253 -1.67 -1.67 -1.23
CA LEU A 253 -1.56 -0.23 -1.31
C LEU A 253 -2.46 0.32 -2.41
N SER A 254 -3.09 1.47 -2.12
CA SER A 254 -3.83 2.19 -3.13
C SER A 254 -2.88 2.66 -4.22
N PHE A 255 -3.41 2.87 -5.42
CA PHE A 255 -2.61 3.38 -6.53
C PHE A 255 -1.95 4.74 -6.20
N GLU A 256 -2.66 5.61 -5.47
CA GLU A 256 -2.14 6.89 -5.00
C GLU A 256 -0.98 6.73 -4.02
N ASP A 257 -1.09 5.81 -3.06
CA ASP A 257 -0.03 5.53 -2.10
C ASP A 257 1.20 4.93 -2.78
N ILE A 258 1.01 4.00 -3.72
CA ILE A 258 2.09 3.47 -4.57
C ILE A 258 2.76 4.64 -5.31
N GLY A 259 1.97 5.49 -5.96
CA GLY A 259 2.47 6.66 -6.68
C GLY A 259 3.31 7.57 -5.79
N LYS A 260 2.83 7.89 -4.59
CA LYS A 260 3.52 8.73 -3.59
C LYS A 260 4.77 8.10 -3.00
N LEU A 261 4.73 6.81 -2.67
CA LEU A 261 5.84 6.11 -2.00
C LEU A 261 6.97 5.76 -2.98
N ASN A 262 6.67 5.66 -4.27
CA ASN A 262 7.67 5.56 -5.34
C ASN A 262 8.35 6.92 -5.65
N LEU A 263 7.93 8.03 -5.03
CA LEU A 263 8.59 9.33 -5.20
C LEU A 263 9.85 9.44 -4.37
N ASP A 264 10.68 10.37 -4.80
CA ASP A 264 11.91 10.79 -4.13
C ASP A 264 12.87 9.62 -3.89
N THR A 265 13.44 9.13 -4.99
CA THR A 265 14.52 8.15 -4.97
C THR A 265 15.87 8.76 -4.56
N GLY A 266 15.88 10.04 -4.14
CA GLY A 266 17.09 10.80 -3.89
C GLY A 266 17.88 11.04 -5.17
N CYS A 267 19.16 11.38 -5.02
CA CYS A 267 20.09 11.39 -6.14
C CYS A 267 20.22 9.98 -6.72
N VAL A 268 20.06 9.82 -8.04
CA VAL A 268 20.18 8.50 -8.71
C VAL A 268 21.55 7.85 -8.51
N VAL A 269 22.60 8.64 -8.24
CA VAL A 269 23.98 8.15 -8.04
C VAL A 269 24.29 7.84 -6.58
N CYS A 270 23.89 8.70 -5.64
CA CYS A 270 24.31 8.59 -4.23
C CYS A 270 23.16 8.56 -3.22
N GLY A 271 21.91 8.73 -3.63
CA GLY A 271 20.73 8.67 -2.76
C GLY A 271 20.51 9.89 -1.86
N GLU A 272 21.47 10.83 -1.83
CA GLU A 272 21.37 12.07 -1.07
C GLU A 272 20.26 12.99 -1.57
N ARG A 273 19.95 14.01 -0.76
CA ARG A 273 18.95 15.03 -1.10
C ARG A 273 19.25 15.67 -2.47
N VAL A 274 18.21 15.72 -3.29
CA VAL A 274 18.27 16.26 -4.64
C VAL A 274 18.42 17.77 -4.59
N SER A 275 19.39 18.31 -5.34
CA SER A 275 19.57 19.75 -5.54
C SER A 275 19.18 20.19 -6.96
N SER A 276 19.32 19.28 -7.93
CA SER A 276 19.07 19.58 -9.34
C SER A 276 18.58 18.34 -10.09
N ARG A 277 18.08 18.55 -11.29
CA ARG A 277 17.64 17.49 -12.20
C ARG A 277 18.35 17.63 -13.53
N CYS A 278 18.32 16.58 -14.34
CA CYS A 278 18.80 16.70 -15.72
C CYS A 278 18.01 17.80 -16.44
N SER A 279 18.68 18.85 -16.91
CA SER A 279 18.04 20.01 -17.55
C SER A 279 17.32 19.65 -18.86
N GLN A 280 17.70 18.54 -19.49
CA GLN A 280 17.18 18.13 -20.78
C GLN A 280 15.90 17.29 -20.66
N CYS A 281 15.91 16.24 -19.84
CA CYS A 281 14.79 15.29 -19.72
C CYS A 281 13.98 15.44 -18.44
N GLN A 282 14.57 16.07 -17.41
CA GLN A 282 14.04 16.24 -16.06
C GLN A 282 13.59 14.95 -15.33
N SER A 283 13.84 13.78 -15.90
CA SER A 283 13.37 12.49 -15.37
C SER A 283 14.24 11.91 -14.26
N VAL A 284 15.49 12.36 -14.15
CA VAL A 284 16.45 11.92 -13.13
C VAL A 284 16.92 13.09 -12.27
N SER A 285 17.24 12.77 -11.02
CA SER A 285 17.57 13.73 -9.97
C SER A 285 18.99 13.53 -9.46
N TYR A 286 19.69 14.63 -9.19
CA TYR A 286 21.07 14.67 -8.74
C TYR A 286 21.25 15.60 -7.53
N CYS A 287 22.20 15.29 -6.65
CA CYS A 287 22.63 16.22 -5.59
C CYS A 287 23.63 17.29 -6.09
N GLY A 288 24.02 17.24 -7.37
CA GLY A 288 24.95 18.17 -7.98
C GLY A 288 25.52 17.71 -9.32
N GLN A 289 26.31 18.56 -9.97
CA GLN A 289 26.89 18.29 -11.30
C GLN A 289 27.81 17.07 -11.32
N ALA A 290 28.50 16.76 -10.22
CA ALA A 290 29.39 15.61 -10.13
C ALA A 290 28.61 14.30 -10.35
N CYS A 291 27.50 14.11 -9.64
CA CYS A 291 26.62 12.95 -9.82
C CYS A 291 25.99 12.91 -11.22
N GLN A 292 25.61 14.07 -11.79
CA GLN A 292 25.11 14.13 -13.16
C GLN A 292 26.13 13.64 -14.19
N ARG A 293 27.41 14.03 -14.05
CA ARG A 293 28.48 13.60 -14.97
C ARG A 293 28.76 12.10 -14.85
N LEU A 294 28.72 11.55 -13.63
CA LEU A 294 28.93 10.13 -13.37
C LEU A 294 27.84 9.25 -14.01
N ASP A 295 26.58 9.64 -13.90
CA ASP A 295 25.44 8.91 -14.48
C ASP A 295 25.26 9.13 -15.98
N TRP A 296 25.98 10.07 -16.60
CA TRP A 296 25.72 10.44 -17.99
C TRP A 296 25.86 9.28 -18.98
N SER A 297 26.81 8.37 -18.78
CA SER A 297 27.01 7.23 -19.69
C SER A 297 25.80 6.29 -19.74
N SER A 298 25.18 6.00 -18.59
CA SER A 298 23.94 5.23 -18.46
C SER A 298 22.71 6.04 -18.89
N HIS A 299 22.60 7.27 -18.42
CA HIS A 299 21.42 8.10 -18.60
C HIS A 299 21.25 8.66 -20.01
N LYS A 300 22.34 8.91 -20.75
CA LYS A 300 22.33 9.58 -22.07
C LYS A 300 21.34 8.97 -23.06
N ARG A 301 21.17 7.65 -23.07
CA ARG A 301 20.21 6.96 -23.95
C ARG A 301 18.78 7.34 -23.60
N THR A 302 18.40 7.22 -22.33
CA THR A 302 17.08 7.56 -21.81
C THR A 302 16.83 9.07 -21.91
N CYS A 303 17.81 9.91 -21.59
CA CYS A 303 17.74 11.36 -21.72
C CYS A 303 17.41 11.81 -23.15
N ARG A 304 18.01 11.16 -24.14
CA ARG A 304 17.79 11.47 -25.57
C ARG A 304 16.47 10.93 -26.10
N SER A 305 15.82 9.99 -25.41
CA SER A 305 14.53 9.43 -25.83
C SER A 305 13.41 10.48 -25.87
N LEU A 306 13.48 11.50 -25.03
CA LEU A 306 12.54 12.62 -25.00
C LEU A 306 12.92 13.77 -25.95
N LYS A 307 14.15 13.78 -26.48
CA LYS A 307 14.63 14.84 -27.34
C LYS A 307 13.93 14.77 -28.70
N GLY A 308 13.39 15.90 -29.17
CA GLY A 308 12.68 15.96 -30.44
C GLY A 308 11.38 15.15 -30.41
N GLY A 309 10.76 15.02 -29.25
CA GLY A 309 9.37 14.61 -29.15
C GLY A 309 8.43 15.71 -29.64
N THR A 310 7.29 15.30 -30.17
CA THR A 310 6.24 16.19 -30.67
C THR A 310 5.26 16.49 -29.55
N TRP A 311 5.23 17.76 -29.12
CA TRP A 311 4.42 18.21 -27.98
C TRP A 311 3.17 18.94 -28.45
N PHE A 312 2.04 18.61 -27.83
CA PHE A 312 0.75 19.27 -28.07
C PHE A 312 0.19 19.79 -26.77
N THR A 313 -0.35 21.00 -26.77
CA THR A 313 -1.11 21.52 -25.63
C THR A 313 -2.55 21.06 -25.75
N ILE A 314 -3.07 20.45 -24.68
CA ILE A 314 -4.44 19.96 -24.59
C ILE A 314 -5.17 20.67 -23.45
N PRO A 315 -6.48 20.95 -23.60
CA PRO A 315 -7.28 21.53 -22.54
C PRO A 315 -7.64 20.48 -21.48
N LEU A 316 -7.79 20.94 -20.24
CA LEU A 316 -8.23 20.14 -19.10
C LEU A 316 -9.54 20.71 -18.54
N SER A 317 -10.50 19.82 -18.31
CA SER A 317 -11.79 20.06 -17.66
C SER A 317 -11.89 19.28 -16.36
N GLY A 318 -12.57 19.85 -15.36
CA GLY A 318 -12.94 19.15 -14.12
C GLY A 318 -14.11 18.16 -14.30
N SER A 319 -14.76 18.16 -15.46
CA SER A 319 -15.96 17.36 -15.76
C SER A 319 -15.77 16.46 -16.99
N PRO A 320 -16.19 15.18 -16.94
CA PRO A 320 -16.26 14.30 -18.11
C PRO A 320 -17.45 14.57 -19.03
N GLU A 321 -18.44 15.36 -18.59
CA GLU A 321 -19.61 15.75 -19.37
C GLU A 321 -19.56 17.25 -19.67
N GLY A 322 -19.98 17.63 -20.88
CA GLY A 322 -20.22 19.03 -21.25
C GLY A 322 -21.35 19.60 -20.38
N SER A 323 -20.98 20.12 -19.21
CA SER A 323 -21.85 20.57 -18.13
C SER A 323 -23.15 21.25 -18.59
N GLN A 324 -24.30 20.61 -18.36
CA GLN A 324 -25.50 21.37 -18.04
C GLN A 324 -25.32 21.92 -16.62
N PRO A 325 -25.46 23.24 -16.38
CA PRO A 325 -25.42 23.81 -15.03
C PRO A 325 -26.44 23.10 -14.12
N GLY A 326 -26.00 22.62 -12.96
CA GLY A 326 -26.87 22.07 -11.92
C GLY A 326 -27.10 20.56 -11.89
N LYS A 327 -26.46 19.76 -12.76
CA LYS A 327 -26.48 18.29 -12.66
C LYS A 327 -25.21 17.75 -12.02
N SER A 328 -25.31 17.23 -10.80
CA SER A 328 -24.22 16.48 -10.16
C SER A 328 -24.11 15.09 -10.81
N ALA A 329 -23.16 14.90 -11.73
CA ALA A 329 -22.75 13.56 -12.12
C ALA A 329 -21.67 13.04 -11.15
N SER A 330 -21.72 11.73 -10.88
CA SER A 330 -20.80 11.02 -9.98
C SER A 330 -20.01 10.01 -10.81
N VAL A 331 -18.70 10.19 -10.93
CA VAL A 331 -17.85 9.31 -11.74
C VAL A 331 -17.19 8.29 -10.84
N LEU A 332 -17.60 7.02 -10.92
CA LEU A 332 -16.95 5.94 -10.17
C LEU A 332 -15.72 5.42 -10.94
N THR A 333 -14.51 5.73 -10.47
CA THR A 333 -13.27 5.18 -11.06
C THR A 333 -12.78 3.95 -10.30
N TRP A 334 -12.77 2.81 -10.96
CA TRP A 334 -12.17 1.57 -10.45
C TRP A 334 -10.85 1.29 -11.17
N ASN A 335 -9.83 0.85 -10.43
CA ASN A 335 -8.58 0.36 -11.00
C ASN A 335 -8.21 -0.99 -10.37
N ARG A 336 -7.12 -1.60 -10.87
CA ARG A 336 -6.69 -2.94 -10.43
C ARG A 336 -6.33 -3.02 -8.95
N PHE A 337 -5.96 -1.90 -8.32
CA PHE A 337 -5.63 -1.78 -6.89
C PHE A 337 -6.85 -1.44 -6.03
N SER A 338 -8.01 -1.13 -6.62
CA SER A 338 -9.23 -0.84 -5.87
C SER A 338 -9.65 -2.08 -5.06
N VAL A 339 -9.95 -1.89 -3.78
CA VAL A 339 -10.46 -2.94 -2.88
C VAL A 339 -11.97 -2.73 -2.71
N PRO A 340 -12.84 -3.48 -3.41
CA PRO A 340 -14.28 -3.29 -3.32
C PRO A 340 -14.80 -3.67 -1.92
N ARG A 341 -15.22 -2.67 -1.14
CA ARG A 341 -15.87 -2.89 0.17
C ARG A 341 -17.40 -3.02 0.06
N LYS A 342 -18.00 -2.41 -0.98
CA LYS A 342 -19.37 -2.55 -1.56
C LYS A 342 -19.42 -1.67 -2.82
N ALA A 343 -20.49 -1.76 -3.63
CA ALA A 343 -20.66 -1.04 -4.91
C ALA A 343 -20.57 0.51 -4.84
N LEU A 344 -20.53 1.09 -3.64
CA LEU A 344 -20.48 2.54 -3.40
C LEU A 344 -19.43 2.83 -2.31
N ASP A 345 -18.14 2.64 -2.62
CA ASP A 345 -17.09 3.26 -1.81
C ASP A 345 -17.02 4.75 -2.20
N VAL A 346 -17.61 5.59 -1.34
CA VAL A 346 -17.92 7.01 -1.57
C VAL A 346 -16.67 7.85 -1.89
N LYS A 347 -15.46 7.33 -1.62
CA LYS A 347 -14.19 7.99 -2.00
C LYS A 347 -13.95 8.09 -3.50
N ASN A 348 -14.62 7.26 -4.29
CA ASN A 348 -14.54 7.32 -5.74
C ASN A 348 -15.64 8.20 -6.35
N VAL A 349 -16.54 8.78 -5.56
CA VAL A 349 -17.51 9.76 -6.07
C VAL A 349 -16.83 11.12 -6.08
N GLN A 350 -16.31 11.53 -7.23
CA GLN A 350 -15.90 12.92 -7.41
C GLN A 350 -17.14 13.77 -7.69
N HIS A 351 -17.34 14.79 -6.85
CA HIS A 351 -18.24 15.88 -7.20
C HIS A 351 -17.63 16.65 -8.38
N ILE A 352 -18.42 16.79 -9.44
CA ILE A 352 -18.02 17.55 -10.61
C ILE A 352 -18.03 19.03 -10.27
N ASP A 353 -16.86 19.65 -10.40
CA ASP A 353 -16.68 21.10 -10.35
C ASP A 353 -16.04 21.52 -11.68
N PRO A 354 -16.79 22.15 -12.60
CA PRO A 354 -16.25 22.66 -13.87
C PRO A 354 -15.15 23.71 -13.68
N GLU A 355 -15.13 24.40 -12.54
CA GLU A 355 -14.12 25.39 -12.19
C GLU A 355 -12.96 24.81 -11.38
N LYS A 356 -12.93 23.48 -11.18
CA LYS A 356 -11.85 22.80 -10.49
C LYS A 356 -10.52 23.13 -11.15
N THR A 357 -9.68 23.85 -10.43
CA THR A 357 -8.29 24.05 -10.79
C THR A 357 -7.47 22.87 -10.30
N PHE A 358 -6.40 22.57 -11.04
CA PHE A 358 -5.48 21.50 -10.67
C PHE A 358 -4.21 22.17 -10.12
N PRO A 359 -3.88 22.01 -8.82
CA PRO A 359 -2.64 22.55 -8.28
C PRO A 359 -1.42 21.97 -9.02
N ASN A 360 -0.50 22.81 -9.47
CA ASN A 360 0.71 22.37 -10.16
C ASN A 360 1.79 21.88 -9.18
N ILE A 361 1.62 20.68 -8.61
CA ILE A 361 2.63 20.05 -7.74
C ILE A 361 3.91 19.65 -8.49
N HIS A 362 3.84 19.61 -9.82
CA HIS A 362 4.94 19.25 -10.70
C HIS A 362 5.80 20.46 -11.07
N ALA A 363 5.34 21.69 -10.85
CA ALA A 363 6.01 22.90 -11.35
C ALA A 363 6.38 22.74 -12.84
N ASP A 364 7.63 22.97 -13.21
CA ASP A 364 8.11 22.82 -14.59
C ASP A 364 8.50 21.37 -14.96
N LYS A 365 8.31 20.41 -14.03
CA LYS A 365 8.77 19.01 -14.20
C LYS A 365 8.01 18.34 -15.33
N VAL A 366 8.73 17.57 -16.14
CA VAL A 366 8.12 16.53 -16.99
C VAL A 366 7.73 15.34 -16.10
N PHE A 367 6.50 14.89 -16.22
CA PHE A 367 5.95 13.75 -15.49
C PHE A 367 5.12 12.85 -16.40
N LEU A 368 4.76 11.68 -15.90
CA LEU A 368 4.02 10.70 -16.66
C LEU A 368 2.51 10.81 -16.37
N ILE A 369 1.71 10.83 -17.44
CA ILE A 369 0.25 10.80 -17.40
C ILE A 369 -0.30 9.55 -18.09
N LYS A 370 -1.50 9.14 -17.64
CA LYS A 370 -2.34 8.14 -18.28
C LYS A 370 -3.46 8.90 -18.95
N ILE A 371 -3.66 8.58 -20.21
CA ILE A 371 -4.75 9.10 -21.01
C ILE A 371 -5.63 7.90 -21.33
N GLN A 372 -6.90 7.96 -20.94
CA GLN A 372 -7.85 6.88 -21.11
C GLN A 372 -9.07 7.39 -21.88
N LEU A 373 -9.35 6.76 -23.02
CA LEU A 373 -10.51 7.08 -23.83
C LEU A 373 -11.80 6.57 -23.17
N SER A 374 -12.86 7.36 -23.20
CA SER A 374 -14.19 6.93 -22.75
C SER A 374 -14.69 5.74 -23.58
N ALA A 375 -15.46 4.86 -22.95
CA ALA A 375 -15.98 3.68 -23.63
C ALA A 375 -16.90 4.09 -24.80
N PRO A 376 -16.99 3.29 -25.88
CA PRO A 376 -17.81 3.62 -27.06
C PRO A 376 -19.30 3.84 -26.78
N ILE A 377 -19.78 3.36 -25.62
CA ILE A 377 -21.17 3.45 -25.16
C ILE A 377 -21.52 4.88 -24.68
N ASN A 378 -20.51 5.73 -24.43
CA ASN A 378 -20.74 7.11 -24.01
C ASN A 378 -21.00 8.00 -25.25
N PRO A 379 -22.18 8.67 -25.35
CA PRO A 379 -22.48 9.56 -26.46
C PRO A 379 -21.51 10.75 -26.58
N GLU A 380 -20.90 11.16 -25.46
CA GLU A 380 -19.84 12.17 -25.42
C GLU A 380 -18.47 11.50 -25.32
N ARG A 381 -17.66 11.61 -26.38
CA ARG A 381 -16.28 11.12 -26.36
C ARG A 381 -15.43 12.05 -25.51
N SER A 382 -14.70 11.48 -24.56
CA SER A 382 -13.77 12.22 -23.71
C SER A 382 -12.54 11.37 -23.39
N MET A 383 -11.46 12.02 -22.99
CA MET A 383 -10.27 11.37 -22.46
C MET A 383 -10.09 11.75 -21.00
N MET A 384 -10.05 10.76 -20.11
CA MET A 384 -9.69 10.95 -18.71
C MET A 384 -8.16 10.95 -18.58
N ILE A 385 -7.63 11.94 -17.86
CA ILE A 385 -6.20 12.23 -17.76
C ILE A 385 -5.82 12.41 -16.29
N TYR A 386 -4.83 11.65 -15.83
CA TYR A 386 -4.27 11.77 -14.49
C TYR A 386 -2.82 11.33 -14.45
N ASP A 387 -2.08 11.78 -13.44
CA ASP A 387 -0.72 11.35 -13.18
C ASP A 387 -0.65 10.12 -12.25
N ARG A 388 0.56 9.60 -12.05
CA ARG A 388 0.77 8.40 -11.22
C ARG A 388 0.36 8.59 -9.75
N GLN A 389 0.33 9.82 -9.25
CA GLN A 389 -0.01 10.12 -7.86
C GLN A 389 -1.49 10.47 -7.67
N ARG A 390 -2.27 10.53 -8.74
CA ARG A 390 -3.60 11.17 -8.75
C ARG A 390 -3.60 12.56 -8.12
N SER A 391 -2.52 13.32 -8.33
CA SER A 391 -2.47 14.73 -7.90
C SER A 391 -3.47 15.60 -8.64
N PHE A 392 -3.90 15.14 -9.82
CA PHE A 392 -5.08 15.63 -10.51
C PHE A 392 -5.75 14.47 -11.25
N GLU A 393 -7.06 14.62 -11.46
CA GLU A 393 -7.83 13.85 -12.44
C GLU A 393 -8.67 14.86 -13.21
N ALA A 394 -8.45 14.90 -14.52
CA ALA A 394 -9.04 15.85 -15.44
C ALA A 394 -9.58 15.13 -16.68
N TYR A 395 -10.34 15.86 -17.48
CA TYR A 395 -10.94 15.34 -18.71
C TYR A 395 -10.64 16.27 -19.88
N TRP A 396 -10.41 15.70 -21.05
CA TRP A 396 -10.42 16.42 -22.31
C TRP A 396 -11.67 15.98 -23.08
N LEU A 397 -12.62 16.89 -23.24
CA LEU A 397 -13.86 16.66 -23.97
C LEU A 397 -13.62 16.85 -25.46
N LEU A 398 -14.24 16.02 -26.28
CA LEU A 398 -14.24 16.22 -27.73
C LEU A 398 -15.10 17.44 -28.06
N ASP A 399 -14.48 18.49 -28.58
CA ASP A 399 -15.15 19.68 -29.11
C ASP A 399 -14.74 19.94 -30.57
N ALA A 400 -15.40 20.90 -31.22
CA ALA A 400 -15.16 21.21 -32.62
C ALA A 400 -13.77 21.80 -32.88
N GLU A 401 -13.22 22.54 -31.92
CA GLU A 401 -11.94 23.25 -32.05
C GLU A 401 -10.75 22.30 -31.94
N THR A 402 -10.83 21.33 -31.04
CA THR A 402 -9.76 20.37 -30.74
C THR A 402 -9.97 19.02 -31.42
N LYS A 403 -11.01 18.86 -32.25
CA LYS A 403 -11.39 17.60 -32.92
C LYS A 403 -10.22 16.90 -33.61
N GLU A 404 -9.51 17.60 -34.49
CA GLU A 404 -8.38 17.01 -35.24
C GLU A 404 -7.27 16.53 -34.30
N LEU A 405 -6.98 17.32 -33.25
CA LEU A 405 -5.98 16.97 -32.25
C LEU A 405 -6.43 15.78 -31.39
N PHE A 406 -7.70 15.73 -31.01
CA PHE A 406 -8.30 14.63 -30.27
C PHE A 406 -8.23 13.32 -31.07
N GLU A 407 -8.63 13.36 -32.34
CA GLU A 407 -8.55 12.21 -33.25
C GLU A 407 -7.10 11.73 -33.44
N LYS A 408 -6.14 12.66 -33.50
CA LYS A 408 -4.71 12.31 -33.55
C LYS A 408 -4.25 11.52 -32.32
N PHE A 409 -4.72 11.89 -31.12
CA PHE A 409 -4.44 11.13 -29.90
C PHE A 409 -5.14 9.76 -29.89
N VAL A 410 -6.36 9.66 -30.43
CA VAL A 410 -7.07 8.38 -30.59
C VAL A 410 -6.30 7.45 -31.51
N ILE A 411 -5.86 7.94 -32.69
CA ILE A 411 -5.09 7.16 -33.65
C ILE A 411 -3.78 6.68 -33.02
N GLU A 412 -3.07 7.55 -32.30
CA GLU A 412 -1.85 7.19 -31.59
C GLU A 412 -2.11 6.11 -30.52
N MET A 413 -3.21 6.23 -29.78
CA MET A 413 -3.63 5.29 -28.74
C MET A 413 -4.03 3.92 -29.32
N GLN A 414 -4.66 3.90 -30.49
CA GLN A 414 -5.04 2.67 -31.21
C GLN A 414 -3.89 2.10 -32.05
N GLY A 415 -2.85 2.90 -32.29
CA GLY A 415 -1.67 2.54 -33.06
C GLY A 415 -0.63 1.75 -32.26
N PRO A 416 0.54 1.51 -32.87
CA PRO A 416 1.58 0.61 -32.32
C PRO A 416 2.20 1.10 -31.01
N ARG A 417 2.05 2.39 -30.66
CA ARG A 417 2.62 3.00 -29.44
C ARG A 417 1.60 3.23 -28.32
N GLY A 418 0.34 2.87 -28.52
CA GLY A 418 -0.71 3.02 -27.49
C GLY A 418 -0.89 1.78 -26.63
N GLY A 419 -1.04 0.60 -27.26
CA GLY A 419 -1.26 -0.66 -26.57
C GLY A 419 -2.65 -0.75 -25.90
N TYR A 420 -2.83 -1.71 -24.98
CA TYR A 420 -4.02 -1.82 -24.13
C TYR A 420 -5.37 -1.78 -24.86
N ALA A 421 -5.48 -2.53 -25.96
CA ALA A 421 -6.68 -2.58 -26.82
C ALA A 421 -7.13 -1.21 -27.37
N GLY A 422 -6.24 -0.21 -27.42
CA GLY A 422 -6.56 1.10 -27.99
C GLY A 422 -7.41 2.00 -27.10
N LEU A 423 -7.53 1.67 -25.81
CA LEU A 423 -8.38 2.41 -24.85
C LEU A 423 -7.58 3.29 -23.87
N LYS A 424 -6.27 3.09 -23.78
CA LYS A 424 -5.41 3.92 -22.94
C LYS A 424 -3.99 3.96 -23.47
N MET A 425 -3.28 5.03 -23.15
CA MET A 425 -1.84 5.15 -23.36
C MET A 425 -1.18 5.94 -22.23
N TYR A 426 0.14 5.80 -22.13
CA TYR A 426 0.97 6.53 -21.18
C TYR A 426 1.88 7.48 -21.92
N ARG A 427 1.90 8.76 -21.53
CA ARG A 427 2.67 9.81 -22.19
C ARG A 427 3.33 10.74 -21.20
N TRP A 428 4.43 11.35 -21.63
CA TRP A 428 5.11 12.38 -20.87
C TRP A 428 4.37 13.70 -21.04
N ALA A 429 4.22 14.44 -19.96
CA ALA A 429 3.53 15.72 -19.94
C ALA A 429 4.26 16.71 -19.04
N ARG A 430 4.00 18.00 -19.27
CA ARG A 430 4.41 19.12 -18.41
C ARG A 430 3.26 20.11 -18.32
N ARG A 431 3.13 20.79 -17.18
CA ARG A 431 2.09 21.79 -16.98
C ARG A 431 2.43 23.07 -17.73
N THR A 432 1.46 23.63 -18.44
CA THR A 432 1.57 24.93 -19.12
C THR A 432 0.60 25.96 -18.56
N GLY A 433 -0.39 25.52 -17.78
CA GLY A 433 -1.32 26.37 -17.03
C GLY A 433 -2.18 25.53 -16.09
N ASP A 434 -3.17 26.16 -15.45
CA ASP A 434 -4.07 25.48 -14.50
C ASP A 434 -5.11 24.58 -15.19
N LYS A 435 -5.48 24.94 -16.43
CA LYS A 435 -6.44 24.19 -17.28
C LYS A 435 -5.79 23.68 -18.58
N GLU A 436 -4.47 23.64 -18.65
CA GLU A 436 -3.73 23.20 -19.84
C GLU A 436 -2.57 22.27 -19.51
N LEU A 437 -2.34 21.33 -20.40
CA LEU A 437 -1.26 20.36 -20.27
C LEU A 437 -0.55 20.18 -21.61
N SER A 438 0.78 20.28 -21.62
CA SER A 438 1.58 19.96 -22.80
C SER A 438 2.00 18.50 -22.75
N VAL A 439 1.61 17.71 -23.75
CA VAL A 439 1.81 16.26 -23.82
C VAL A 439 2.67 15.89 -25.02
N CYS A 440 3.70 15.07 -24.77
CA CYS A 440 4.55 14.50 -25.80
C CYS A 440 3.88 13.24 -26.38
N LEU A 441 3.45 13.29 -27.63
CA LEU A 441 2.60 12.25 -28.22
C LEU A 441 3.38 11.05 -28.77
N ASP A 442 4.55 11.28 -29.34
CA ASP A 442 5.32 10.31 -30.13
C ASP A 442 6.42 9.58 -29.33
N ARG A 443 6.71 10.02 -28.09
CA ARG A 443 7.67 9.36 -27.20
C ARG A 443 6.94 8.61 -26.10
N ALA A 444 6.82 7.29 -26.31
CA ALA A 444 6.34 6.39 -25.27
C ALA A 444 7.40 6.20 -24.16
N PRO A 445 6.98 5.95 -22.92
CA PRO A 445 7.87 5.52 -21.84
C PRO A 445 8.64 4.25 -22.23
N GLN A 446 9.94 4.21 -21.93
CA GLN A 446 10.81 3.09 -22.33
C GLN A 446 10.67 1.87 -21.43
N GLU A 447 10.21 2.06 -20.20
CA GLU A 447 10.04 1.01 -19.21
C GLU A 447 8.55 0.69 -19.04
N SER A 448 8.27 -0.56 -18.68
CA SER A 448 6.95 -0.97 -18.21
C SER A 448 6.59 -0.12 -16.99
N ILE A 449 5.50 0.64 -17.09
CA ILE A 449 5.04 1.46 -15.97
C ILE A 449 4.07 0.61 -15.16
N PRO A 450 4.36 0.33 -13.87
CA PRO A 450 3.42 -0.33 -12.99
C PRO A 450 2.27 0.62 -12.68
N TRP A 451 1.27 0.63 -13.58
CA TRP A 451 0.08 1.50 -13.53
C TRP A 451 -1.21 0.68 -13.68
#